data_AF-A0A1U8PLA0-F1
#
_entry.id   AF-A0A1U8PLA0-F1
#
_cell.length_a   1.000
_cell.length_b   1.000
_cell.length_c   1.000
_cell.angle_alpha   90.00
_cell.angle_beta   90.00
_cell.angle_gamma   90.00
#
_symmetry.space_group_name_H-M   'P 1'
#
loop_
_entity.id
_entity.type
_entity.pdbx_description
1 polymer ?
#
loop_
_entity_poly.entity_id
_entity_poly.type
_entity_poly.pdbx_seq_one_letter_code
_entity_poly.pdbx_strand_id
1 'polypeptide(L)'
;MKCKVSEMEEGGNGELSIDTLNLNALPQDCIATIISFTSPRDACRLSIVSTIFKLAAESDAVWESFLPSQYQALIRSSLSFSSKKELYLSLCENPVLIEGGRKSFWLEKVSGKKCYMLSPKDLYIEWVNTPTYWRWVSIPEARFEEVSELLSVCWFEIRGKISISRLSPMTLYKAYLVFKVHDVYGFDHYPVNLSVGLVGTDGSMRTAYLDPEHVLTEQQSTPVEDEMFPKARVDGWLEVELGEFFNEGCVCDGELEMTTIEIDGGNWKGGLIFQGIEIRAVTPNLCDANLGLDSLSATESDTAWESLLPCQYQDLVPTLVSFSSKKDIYLSLGGNPVLIEGGRKSFWLEKASGKKCYMLSPKELYIEWVNTPTYWSWVRILEARFEKVPKLISVCWFEIRGKISVCMLSPKTHYKAYLVYKVRNVYGFEFYPVKLSVGVVGTEGSKRAAYLEPERDRIPIDLQPTPNDVQFPKARVDGWLEVEMGEFFNEGCMNAGELEMSALEIEGGNWKGGLIFQGIEIRAIA
;
A
#
# COMPACT_ATOMS: atom_id res chain seq x y z
N MET A 1 -12.46 29.86 35.40
CA MET A 1 -12.17 31.31 35.43
C MET A 1 -12.15 31.82 34.00
N LYS A 2 -13.09 32.70 33.64
CA LYS A 2 -13.15 33.32 32.31
C LYS A 2 -12.12 34.45 32.25
N CYS A 3 -11.14 34.38 31.36
CA CYS A 3 -10.26 35.51 31.07
C CYS A 3 -11.01 36.52 30.20
N LYS A 4 -11.15 37.75 30.72
CA LYS A 4 -11.58 38.92 29.97
C LYS A 4 -10.42 39.37 29.08
N VAL A 5 -10.70 39.55 27.79
CA VAL A 5 -9.86 40.36 26.89
C VAL A 5 -10.45 41.78 26.95
N SER A 6 -9.64 42.75 27.38
CA SER A 6 -9.96 44.17 27.35
C SER A 6 -9.31 44.79 26.12
N GLU A 7 -10.13 45.46 25.30
CA GLU A 7 -9.71 46.34 24.22
C GLU A 7 -8.90 47.53 24.78
N MET A 8 -7.80 47.88 24.10
CA MET A 8 -7.16 49.20 24.20
C MET A 8 -6.91 49.73 22.79
N GLU A 9 -7.22 51.02 22.63
CA GLU A 9 -7.27 51.80 21.40
C GLU A 9 -5.92 52.00 20.71
N GLU A 10 -6.00 52.29 19.41
CA GLU A 10 -4.91 52.57 18.46
C GLU A 10 -4.05 53.79 18.85
N GLY A 11 -2.73 53.67 18.60
CA GLY A 11 -1.85 54.83 18.42
C GLY A 11 -0.37 54.53 18.62
N GLY A 12 0.35 54.22 17.53
CA GLY A 12 1.81 54.34 17.50
C GLY A 12 2.51 53.31 16.60
N ASN A 13 3.21 53.79 15.58
CA ASN A 13 4.19 53.03 14.79
C ASN A 13 5.18 52.31 15.73
N GLY A 14 5.01 51.00 15.89
CA GLY A 14 5.99 50.10 16.47
C GLY A 14 6.25 48.98 15.48
N GLU A 15 7.51 48.81 15.08
CA GLU A 15 7.98 47.59 14.45
C GLU A 15 7.47 46.39 15.25
N LEU A 16 6.75 45.47 14.59
CA LEU A 16 6.36 44.19 15.16
C LEU A 16 7.65 43.40 15.42
N SER A 17 8.20 43.53 16.63
CA SER A 17 9.19 42.58 17.13
C SER A 17 8.49 41.23 17.21
N ILE A 18 8.90 40.29 16.37
CA ILE A 18 8.55 38.88 16.52
C ILE A 18 9.18 38.45 17.85
N ASP A 19 8.42 38.53 18.93
CA ASP A 19 8.78 37.93 20.22
C ASP A 19 8.99 36.44 19.95
N THR A 20 10.25 36.02 19.89
CA THR A 20 10.64 34.61 19.82
C THR A 20 10.06 33.89 21.03
N LEU A 21 8.97 33.15 20.83
CA LEU A 21 8.36 32.29 21.83
C LEU A 21 9.40 31.28 22.33
N ASN A 22 9.88 31.46 23.56
CA ASN A 22 10.79 30.53 24.21
C ASN A 22 10.00 29.31 24.70
N LEU A 23 10.18 28.14 24.06
CA LEU A 23 9.50 26.91 24.46
C LEU A 23 9.78 26.50 25.92
N ASN A 24 10.92 26.90 26.50
CA ASN A 24 11.21 26.62 27.91
C ASN A 24 10.39 27.48 28.89
N ALA A 25 9.70 28.50 28.41
CA ALA A 25 8.79 29.31 29.23
C ALA A 25 7.40 28.68 29.37
N LEU A 26 7.11 27.60 28.62
CA LEU A 26 5.86 26.86 28.74
C LEU A 26 5.82 26.04 30.04
N PRO A 27 4.65 25.90 30.69
CA PRO A 27 4.48 24.97 31.81
C PRO A 27 4.83 23.54 31.40
N GLN A 28 5.34 22.74 32.35
CA GLN A 28 5.71 21.34 32.12
C GLN A 28 4.57 20.53 31.50
N ASP A 29 3.33 20.73 31.96
CA ASP A 29 2.15 20.01 31.46
C ASP A 29 1.84 20.33 29.99
N CYS A 30 2.09 21.56 29.54
CA CYS A 30 1.95 21.95 28.15
C CYS A 30 3.01 21.26 27.28
N ILE A 31 4.26 21.22 27.76
CA ILE A 31 5.36 20.52 27.09
C ILE A 31 5.08 19.02 27.03
N ALA A 32 4.61 18.41 28.13
CA ALA A 32 4.22 17.00 28.18
C ALA A 32 3.09 16.71 27.20
N THR A 33 2.08 17.58 27.12
CA THR A 33 0.99 17.46 26.14
C THR A 33 1.52 17.49 24.72
N ILE A 34 2.42 18.42 24.37
CA ILE A 34 3.06 18.49 23.05
C ILE A 34 3.83 17.19 22.75
N ILE A 35 4.65 16.72 23.69
CA ILE A 35 5.44 15.49 23.53
C ILE A 35 4.53 14.27 23.35
N SER A 36 3.37 14.22 24.00
CA SER A 36 2.42 13.10 23.90
C SER A 36 1.87 12.88 22.47
N PHE A 37 1.94 13.90 21.61
CA PHE A 37 1.58 13.83 20.18
C PHE A 37 2.76 13.48 19.25
N THR A 38 3.96 13.25 19.80
CA THR A 38 5.17 12.88 19.04
C THR A 38 5.41 11.37 19.09
N SER A 39 6.57 10.90 18.63
CA SER A 39 6.96 9.48 18.78
C SER A 39 7.73 9.22 20.10
N PRO A 40 7.78 7.96 20.57
CA PRO A 40 8.63 7.57 21.70
C PRO A 40 10.11 7.95 21.50
N ARG A 41 10.60 7.86 20.26
CA ARG A 41 11.93 8.32 19.87
C ARG A 41 12.10 9.82 20.09
N ASP A 42 11.14 10.62 19.66
CA ASP A 42 11.21 12.07 19.78
C ASP A 42 11.07 12.51 21.23
N ALA A 43 10.24 11.84 22.04
CA ALA A 43 10.20 12.07 23.49
C ALA A 43 11.59 11.87 24.13
N CYS A 44 12.30 10.79 23.77
CA CYS A 44 13.67 10.55 24.26
C CYS A 44 14.68 11.59 23.75
N ARG A 45 14.51 12.10 22.53
CA ARG A 45 15.37 13.17 21.98
C ARG A 45 15.07 14.53 22.61
N LEU A 46 13.82 14.80 22.91
CA LEU A 46 13.40 16.04 23.57
C LEU A 46 13.84 16.05 25.03
N SER A 47 13.91 14.89 25.69
CA SER A 47 14.33 14.79 27.09
C SER A 47 15.78 15.27 27.36
N ILE A 48 16.61 15.39 26.32
CA ILE A 48 18.00 15.88 26.45
C ILE A 48 18.14 17.39 26.19
N VAL A 49 17.07 18.08 25.80
CA VAL A 49 17.11 19.50 25.41
C VAL A 49 17.24 20.41 26.65
N SER A 50 16.48 20.15 27.70
CA SER A 50 16.55 20.89 28.96
C SER A 50 15.90 20.12 30.11
N THR A 51 16.07 20.57 31.35
CA THR A 51 15.50 19.91 32.53
C THR A 51 13.97 19.84 32.49
N ILE A 52 13.29 20.89 32.03
CA ILE A 52 11.81 20.89 31.96
C ILE A 52 11.30 19.91 30.89
N PHE A 53 12.01 19.81 29.76
CA PHE A 53 11.71 18.81 28.74
C PHE A 53 12.02 17.39 29.21
N LYS A 54 13.09 17.20 30.00
CA LYS A 54 13.39 15.91 30.62
C LYS A 54 12.23 15.45 31.51
N LEU A 55 11.80 16.32 32.44
CA LEU A 55 10.70 16.02 33.36
C LEU A 55 9.38 15.76 32.63
N ALA A 56 9.09 16.54 31.58
CA ALA A 56 7.90 16.33 30.75
C ALA A 56 7.97 15.00 29.97
N ALA A 57 9.09 14.73 29.29
CA ALA A 57 9.29 13.54 28.46
C ALA A 57 9.39 12.23 29.27
N GLU A 58 9.82 12.28 30.53
CA GLU A 58 9.87 11.12 31.43
C GLU A 58 8.56 10.91 32.20
N SER A 59 7.56 11.79 32.03
CA SER A 59 6.29 11.69 32.76
C SER A 59 5.41 10.54 32.28
N ASP A 60 4.72 9.88 33.21
CA ASP A 60 3.80 8.80 32.88
C ASP A 60 2.64 9.26 31.98
N ALA A 61 2.24 10.53 32.03
CA ALA A 61 1.21 11.07 31.15
C ALA A 61 1.61 11.01 29.66
N VAL A 62 2.89 11.25 29.35
CA VAL A 62 3.44 11.11 28.00
C VAL A 62 3.50 9.63 27.61
N TRP A 63 4.04 8.79 28.47
CA TRP A 63 4.20 7.36 28.12
C TRP A 63 2.87 6.61 28.08
N GLU A 64 1.84 7.07 28.78
CA GLU A 64 0.46 6.57 28.65
C GLU A 64 -0.09 6.79 27.23
N SER A 65 0.24 7.89 26.55
CA SER A 65 -0.25 8.16 25.18
C SER A 65 0.41 7.26 24.13
N PHE A 66 1.61 6.75 24.41
CA PHE A 66 2.33 5.80 23.54
C PHE A 66 1.90 4.35 23.73
N LEU A 67 1.17 4.05 24.80
CA LEU A 67 0.67 2.71 25.05
C LEU A 67 -0.67 2.47 24.32
N PRO A 68 -0.94 1.26 23.81
CA PRO A 68 -2.22 0.92 23.19
C PRO A 68 -3.37 1.06 24.19
N SER A 69 -4.51 1.66 23.84
CA SER A 69 -5.66 1.85 24.73
C SER A 69 -6.11 0.62 25.54
N GLN A 70 -5.87 -0.58 25.02
CA GLN A 70 -6.19 -1.87 25.65
C GLN A 70 -5.02 -2.56 26.37
N TYR A 71 -3.90 -1.86 26.62
CA TYR A 71 -2.69 -2.45 27.21
C TYR A 71 -2.95 -3.07 28.60
N GLN A 72 -3.91 -2.54 29.36
CA GLN A 72 -4.26 -3.05 30.70
C GLN A 72 -4.77 -4.49 30.65
N ALA A 73 -5.45 -4.89 29.56
CA ALA A 73 -5.89 -6.27 29.35
C ALA A 73 -4.75 -7.18 28.87
N LEU A 74 -3.65 -6.61 28.38
CA LEU A 74 -2.47 -7.35 27.89
C LEU A 74 -1.49 -7.65 29.03
N ILE A 75 -1.47 -6.83 30.08
CA ILE A 75 -0.58 -7.01 31.22
C ILE A 75 -1.18 -8.06 32.17
N ARG A 76 -0.39 -9.09 32.48
CA ARG A 76 -0.72 -9.99 33.59
C ARG A 76 -0.68 -9.17 34.89
N SER A 77 -1.71 -9.30 35.72
CA SER A 77 -1.83 -8.59 37.01
C SER A 77 -0.65 -8.78 37.96
N SER A 78 0.20 -9.78 37.74
CA SER A 78 1.42 -10.06 38.50
C SER A 78 2.65 -9.21 38.10
N LEU A 79 2.61 -8.48 36.99
CA LEU A 79 3.71 -7.62 36.54
C LEU A 79 3.50 -6.20 37.09
N SER A 80 4.31 -5.83 38.09
CA SER A 80 4.38 -4.45 38.59
C SER A 80 5.50 -3.69 37.90
N PHE A 81 5.18 -2.63 37.16
CA PHE A 81 6.16 -1.73 36.56
C PHE A 81 6.28 -0.46 37.40
N SER A 82 7.49 0.09 37.51
CA SER A 82 7.77 1.32 38.26
C SER A 82 7.33 2.59 37.52
N SER A 83 7.21 2.52 36.18
CA SER A 83 6.75 3.61 35.32
C SER A 83 6.10 3.09 34.03
N LYS A 84 5.34 3.94 33.34
CA LYS A 84 4.77 3.64 32.02
C LYS A 84 5.82 3.50 30.93
N LYS A 85 6.94 4.21 31.08
CA LYS A 85 8.12 4.05 30.21
C LYS A 85 8.73 2.66 30.32
N GLU A 86 8.89 2.15 31.54
CA GLU A 86 9.40 0.80 31.77
C GLU A 86 8.45 -0.26 31.20
N LEU A 87 7.14 -0.08 31.39
CA LEU A 87 6.11 -0.91 30.77
C LEU A 87 6.22 -0.91 29.23
N TYR A 88 6.35 0.27 28.62
CA TYR A 88 6.52 0.40 27.17
C TYR A 88 7.75 -0.38 26.67
N LEU A 89 8.91 -0.20 27.32
CA LEU A 89 10.14 -0.90 26.97
C LEU A 89 10.00 -2.42 27.13
N SER A 90 9.34 -2.86 28.22
CA SER A 90 9.02 -4.27 28.41
C SER A 90 8.15 -4.83 27.29
N LEU A 91 7.17 -4.08 26.79
CA LEU A 91 6.33 -4.49 25.66
C LEU A 91 7.07 -4.46 24.31
N CYS A 92 8.20 -3.76 24.21
CA CYS A 92 9.07 -3.80 23.03
C CYS A 92 9.98 -5.03 23.04
N GLU A 93 10.50 -5.39 24.21
CA GLU A 93 11.54 -6.42 24.36
C GLU A 93 10.97 -7.80 24.63
N ASN A 94 9.79 -7.88 25.26
CA ASN A 94 9.17 -9.13 25.67
C ASN A 94 7.78 -9.27 25.01
N PRO A 95 7.67 -10.00 23.88
CA PRO A 95 6.40 -10.26 23.24
C PRO A 95 5.42 -10.99 24.19
N VAL A 96 4.21 -10.47 24.29
CA VAL A 96 3.16 -10.97 25.17
C VAL A 96 2.22 -11.88 24.39
N LEU A 97 1.88 -13.03 24.96
CA LEU A 97 0.89 -13.94 24.40
C LEU A 97 -0.54 -13.48 24.73
N ILE A 98 -1.37 -13.38 23.71
CA ILE A 98 -2.76 -12.91 23.77
C ILE A 98 -3.72 -13.97 23.20
N GLU A 99 -5.01 -13.80 23.44
CA GLU A 99 -6.07 -14.66 22.89
C GLU A 99 -5.88 -16.16 23.17
N GLY A 100 -5.49 -16.49 24.40
CA GLY A 100 -5.24 -17.87 24.81
C GLY A 100 -3.94 -18.44 24.22
N GLY A 101 -2.96 -17.59 23.88
CA GLY A 101 -1.69 -18.03 23.32
C GLY A 101 -1.70 -18.23 21.81
N ARG A 102 -2.77 -17.81 21.13
CA ARG A 102 -2.89 -17.93 19.66
C ARG A 102 -2.17 -16.82 18.89
N LYS A 103 -1.96 -15.67 19.53
CA LYS A 103 -1.20 -14.57 18.94
C LYS A 103 -0.17 -14.06 19.94
N SER A 104 0.95 -13.57 19.43
CA SER A 104 1.93 -12.82 20.20
C SER A 104 1.90 -11.36 19.79
N PHE A 105 2.08 -10.44 20.74
CA PHE A 105 1.97 -9.00 20.58
C PHE A 105 3.17 -8.28 21.20
N TRP A 106 3.70 -7.28 20.49
CA TRP A 106 4.73 -6.37 21.01
C TRP A 106 4.63 -5.00 20.33
N LEU A 107 5.38 -4.03 20.83
CA LEU A 107 5.50 -2.71 20.23
C LEU A 107 6.81 -2.58 19.45
N GLU A 108 6.75 -1.95 18.29
CA GLU A 108 7.95 -1.50 17.59
C GLU A 108 8.57 -0.35 18.40
N LYS A 109 9.85 -0.53 18.78
CA LYS A 109 10.52 0.29 19.80
C LYS A 109 10.55 1.77 19.47
N VAL A 110 10.76 2.13 18.21
CA VAL A 110 11.02 3.51 17.78
C VAL A 110 9.72 4.31 17.61
N SER A 111 8.72 3.68 17.02
CA SER A 111 7.46 4.29 16.56
C SER A 111 6.27 3.99 17.47
N GLY A 112 6.37 2.99 18.34
CA GLY A 112 5.27 2.53 19.19
C GLY A 112 4.16 1.81 18.42
N LYS A 113 4.42 1.42 17.16
CA LYS A 113 3.42 0.75 16.33
C LYS A 113 3.28 -0.71 16.73
N LYS A 114 2.05 -1.23 16.68
CA LYS A 114 1.70 -2.58 17.12
C LYS A 114 2.28 -3.62 16.17
N CYS A 115 2.89 -4.67 16.70
CA CYS A 115 3.36 -5.81 15.93
C CYS A 115 2.73 -7.10 16.46
N TYR A 116 2.59 -8.09 15.58
CA TYR A 116 1.90 -9.34 15.88
C TYR A 116 2.62 -10.55 15.30
N MET A 117 2.47 -11.70 15.94
CA MET A 117 2.77 -13.00 15.34
C MET A 117 1.55 -13.90 15.52
N LEU A 118 1.09 -14.51 14.42
CA LEU A 118 0.01 -15.50 14.42
C LEU A 118 0.62 -16.89 14.61
N SER A 119 0.14 -17.65 15.60
CA SER A 119 0.63 -19.02 15.83
C SER A 119 0.02 -20.00 14.83
N PRO A 120 0.58 -21.22 14.67
CA PRO A 120 0.00 -22.21 13.75
C PRO A 120 -1.44 -22.60 14.12
N LYS A 121 -1.84 -22.46 15.39
CA LYS A 121 -3.23 -22.69 15.86
C LYS A 121 -4.21 -21.59 15.46
N ASP A 122 -3.69 -20.45 15.01
CA ASP A 122 -4.46 -19.29 14.57
C ASP A 122 -4.43 -19.13 13.04
N LEU A 123 -3.76 -20.06 12.36
CA LEU A 123 -3.58 -20.11 10.92
C LEU A 123 -4.42 -21.25 10.33
N TYR A 124 -4.82 -21.08 9.08
CA TYR A 124 -5.27 -22.18 8.25
C TYR A 124 -4.04 -22.90 7.71
N ILE A 125 -3.92 -24.19 7.99
CA ILE A 125 -2.84 -25.03 7.47
C ILE A 125 -3.49 -26.30 6.93
N GLU A 126 -3.27 -26.58 5.66
CA GLU A 126 -3.87 -27.74 5.00
C GLU A 126 -3.40 -29.04 5.71
N TRP A 127 -4.38 -29.84 6.10
CA TRP A 127 -4.20 -31.14 6.77
C TRP A 127 -3.47 -31.10 8.12
N VAL A 128 -3.37 -29.95 8.80
CA VAL A 128 -2.66 -29.81 10.09
C VAL A 128 -3.17 -30.74 11.20
N ASN A 129 -4.45 -31.14 11.13
CA ASN A 129 -5.06 -32.07 12.09
C ASN A 129 -4.83 -33.56 11.73
N THR A 130 -4.03 -33.85 10.69
CA THR A 130 -3.72 -35.20 10.24
C THR A 130 -2.30 -35.57 10.67
N PRO A 131 -2.13 -36.44 11.69
CA PRO A 131 -0.81 -36.76 12.26
C PRO A 131 0.19 -37.38 11.29
N THR A 132 -0.28 -37.92 10.16
CA THR A 132 0.57 -38.45 9.08
C THR A 132 1.35 -37.33 8.36
N TYR A 133 0.81 -36.12 8.36
CA TYR A 133 1.31 -34.99 7.58
C TYR A 133 1.91 -33.89 8.45
N TRP A 134 1.33 -33.67 9.63
CA TRP A 134 1.77 -32.65 10.57
C TRP A 134 1.80 -33.19 11.99
N ARG A 135 2.75 -32.70 12.79
CA ARG A 135 2.88 -33.02 14.21
C ARG A 135 2.98 -31.75 15.03
N TRP A 136 2.28 -31.69 16.15
CA TRP A 136 2.47 -30.62 17.13
C TRP A 136 3.68 -30.95 18.01
N VAL A 137 4.60 -30.00 18.14
CA VAL A 137 5.82 -30.14 18.94
C VAL A 137 5.98 -28.95 19.87
N SER A 138 6.54 -29.19 21.06
CA SER A 138 6.93 -28.15 21.99
C SER A 138 8.44 -28.00 21.95
N ILE A 139 8.89 -26.78 21.68
CA ILE A 139 10.31 -26.44 21.50
C ILE A 139 10.63 -25.30 22.46
N PRO A 140 11.65 -25.42 23.33
CA PRO A 140 11.95 -24.39 24.33
C PRO A 140 12.22 -22.99 23.74
N GLU A 141 12.79 -22.92 22.54
CA GLU A 141 13.08 -21.67 21.85
C GLU A 141 11.89 -21.10 21.05
N ALA A 142 10.75 -21.81 21.02
CA ALA A 142 9.56 -21.36 20.34
C ALA A 142 8.79 -20.31 21.16
N ARG A 143 8.25 -19.31 20.45
CA ARG A 143 7.42 -18.25 21.04
C ARG A 143 6.06 -18.76 21.54
N PHE A 144 5.58 -19.87 20.98
CA PHE A 144 4.31 -20.49 21.34
C PHE A 144 4.58 -21.85 21.98
N GLU A 145 3.68 -22.27 22.88
CA GLU A 145 3.78 -23.54 23.62
C GLU A 145 3.87 -24.76 22.70
N GLU A 146 3.09 -24.75 21.61
CA GLU A 146 3.10 -25.76 20.56
C GLU A 146 3.24 -25.08 19.19
N VAL A 147 4.13 -25.63 18.38
CA VAL A 147 4.34 -25.26 16.98
C VAL A 147 4.12 -26.49 16.09
N SER A 148 3.95 -26.30 14.78
CA SER A 148 3.63 -27.39 13.85
C SER A 148 4.86 -27.81 13.06
N GLU A 149 5.24 -29.08 13.16
CA GLU A 149 6.25 -29.73 12.34
C GLU A 149 5.59 -30.42 11.14
N LEU A 150 6.04 -30.05 9.95
CA LEU A 150 5.65 -30.66 8.69
C LEU A 150 6.44 -31.95 8.48
N LEU A 151 5.74 -33.09 8.50
CA LEU A 151 6.34 -34.40 8.25
C LEU A 151 6.49 -34.65 6.74
N SER A 152 5.39 -34.59 6.00
CA SER A 152 5.39 -34.84 4.55
C SER A 152 4.04 -34.46 3.93
N VAL A 153 4.00 -33.60 2.91
CA VAL A 153 2.77 -33.27 2.14
C VAL A 153 3.05 -33.11 0.66
N CYS A 154 2.09 -33.41 -0.20
CA CYS A 154 2.14 -33.00 -1.62
C CYS A 154 1.46 -31.63 -1.86
N TRP A 155 0.49 -31.26 -1.01
CA TRP A 155 -0.20 -29.98 -1.01
C TRP A 155 0.27 -29.15 0.19
N PHE A 156 1.02 -28.07 -0.06
CA PHE A 156 1.52 -27.19 0.99
C PHE A 156 0.79 -25.85 0.93
N GLU A 157 -0.01 -25.57 1.94
CA GLU A 157 -0.80 -24.35 1.98
C GLU A 157 -0.98 -23.86 3.42
N ILE A 158 -0.55 -22.62 3.64
CA ILE A 158 -0.67 -21.89 4.90
C ILE A 158 -1.33 -20.55 4.60
N ARG A 159 -2.39 -20.21 5.33
CA ARG A 159 -3.04 -18.90 5.25
C ARG A 159 -3.23 -18.30 6.65
N GLY A 160 -2.91 -17.03 6.79
CA GLY A 160 -3.16 -16.25 7.99
C GLY A 160 -4.05 -15.07 7.73
N LYS A 161 -4.92 -14.75 8.69
CA LYS A 161 -5.79 -13.58 8.63
C LYS A 161 -5.69 -12.76 9.91
N ILE A 162 -5.64 -11.45 9.76
CA ILE A 162 -5.71 -10.51 10.88
C ILE A 162 -6.57 -9.31 10.50
N SER A 163 -7.47 -8.89 11.38
CA SER A 163 -8.24 -7.67 11.14
C SER A 163 -7.33 -6.44 11.14
N ILE A 164 -7.44 -5.60 10.12
CA ILE A 164 -6.63 -4.38 9.96
C ILE A 164 -6.88 -3.36 11.08
N SER A 165 -8.07 -3.42 11.70
CA SER A 165 -8.43 -2.61 12.88
C SER A 165 -7.51 -2.85 14.08
N ARG A 166 -6.85 -4.01 14.14
CA ARG A 166 -5.87 -4.34 15.20
C ARG A 166 -4.52 -3.72 14.94
N LEU A 167 -4.17 -3.52 13.67
CA LEU A 167 -2.92 -2.91 13.26
C LEU A 167 -2.98 -1.40 13.50
N SER A 168 -1.84 -0.78 13.79
CA SER A 168 -1.77 0.68 13.88
C SER A 168 -2.05 1.33 12.52
N PRO A 169 -2.85 2.41 12.47
CA PRO A 169 -3.15 3.14 11.23
C PRO A 169 -1.92 3.92 10.75
N MET A 170 -1.96 4.31 9.46
CA MET A 170 -0.89 5.01 8.75
C MET A 170 0.46 4.35 8.98
N THR A 171 0.54 3.05 8.74
CA THR A 171 1.73 2.25 9.06
C THR A 171 1.98 1.22 7.97
N LEU A 172 3.21 1.20 7.45
CA LEU A 172 3.68 0.14 6.57
C LEU A 172 4.03 -1.09 7.40
N TYR A 173 3.51 -2.24 7.00
CA TYR A 173 3.79 -3.54 7.59
C TYR A 173 4.51 -4.42 6.59
N LYS A 174 5.37 -5.29 7.11
CA LYS A 174 5.89 -6.45 6.38
C LYS A 174 5.52 -7.73 7.12
N ALA A 175 5.08 -8.73 6.37
CA ALA A 175 4.75 -10.04 6.89
C ALA A 175 5.87 -11.04 6.57
N TYR A 176 6.16 -11.94 7.50
CA TYR A 176 7.24 -12.91 7.42
C TYR A 176 6.76 -14.28 7.85
N LEU A 177 7.06 -15.31 7.07
CA LEU A 177 6.93 -16.69 7.50
C LEU A 177 8.15 -17.06 8.34
N VAL A 178 7.94 -17.53 9.58
CA VAL A 178 9.03 -17.88 10.50
C VAL A 178 9.04 -19.39 10.76
N PHE A 179 10.17 -20.03 10.49
CA PHE A 179 10.29 -21.49 10.54
C PHE A 179 11.72 -21.95 10.80
N LYS A 180 11.89 -23.23 11.12
CA LYS A 180 13.18 -23.94 11.18
C LYS A 180 13.14 -25.09 10.19
N VAL A 181 14.32 -25.52 9.75
CA VAL A 181 14.50 -26.70 8.92
C VAL A 181 15.02 -27.86 9.76
N HIS A 182 14.50 -29.05 9.53
CA HIS A 182 14.94 -30.31 10.12
C HIS A 182 14.75 -31.42 9.08
N ASP A 183 15.85 -31.89 8.47
CA ASP A 183 15.82 -32.86 7.37
C ASP A 183 14.87 -32.43 6.23
N VAL A 184 15.02 -31.18 5.77
CA VAL A 184 14.16 -30.59 4.73
C VAL A 184 14.32 -31.31 3.40
N TYR A 185 13.22 -31.50 2.68
CA TYR A 185 13.22 -32.03 1.31
C TYR A 185 12.01 -31.55 0.52
N GLY A 186 12.11 -31.55 -0.81
CA GLY A 186 11.01 -31.25 -1.73
C GLY A 186 10.66 -29.75 -1.85
N PHE A 187 11.41 -28.87 -1.17
CA PHE A 187 11.33 -27.41 -1.28
C PHE A 187 12.44 -26.81 -2.18
N ASP A 188 13.22 -27.67 -2.82
CA ASP A 188 14.35 -27.38 -3.71
C ASP A 188 13.97 -27.41 -5.19
N HIS A 189 12.80 -27.94 -5.56
CA HIS A 189 12.42 -28.11 -6.96
C HIS A 189 11.51 -27.00 -7.49
N TYR A 190 10.63 -26.47 -6.64
CA TYR A 190 9.66 -25.44 -7.00
C TYR A 190 9.62 -24.38 -5.91
N PRO A 191 9.64 -23.08 -6.28
CA PRO A 191 9.50 -22.03 -5.31
C PRO A 191 8.07 -21.97 -4.77
N VAL A 192 7.93 -21.56 -3.52
CA VAL A 192 6.63 -21.34 -2.90
C VAL A 192 6.07 -19.99 -3.32
N ASN A 193 4.76 -19.94 -3.62
CA ASN A 193 4.04 -18.71 -3.90
C ASN A 193 3.68 -18.03 -2.57
N LEU A 194 4.12 -16.78 -2.42
CA LEU A 194 3.88 -15.95 -1.24
C LEU A 194 2.93 -14.81 -1.61
N SER A 195 1.96 -14.51 -0.76
CA SER A 195 1.16 -13.30 -0.95
C SER A 195 0.76 -12.60 0.34
N VAL A 196 0.56 -11.29 0.22
CA VAL A 196 0.02 -10.43 1.27
C VAL A 196 -0.94 -9.43 0.63
N GLY A 197 -2.18 -9.35 1.14
CA GLY A 197 -3.18 -8.43 0.61
C GLY A 197 -4.45 -8.39 1.45
N LEU A 198 -5.32 -7.42 1.20
CA LEU A 198 -6.65 -7.42 1.81
C LEU A 198 -7.50 -8.53 1.18
N VAL A 199 -8.30 -9.23 1.98
CA VAL A 199 -9.24 -10.24 1.48
C VAL A 199 -10.12 -9.63 0.38
N GLY A 200 -10.16 -10.27 -0.78
CA GLY A 200 -10.93 -9.80 -1.95
C GLY A 200 -10.22 -8.80 -2.85
N THR A 201 -8.95 -8.49 -2.58
CA THR A 201 -8.07 -7.68 -3.44
C THR A 201 -6.93 -8.52 -4.00
N ASP A 202 -6.38 -8.11 -5.14
CA ASP A 202 -5.17 -8.72 -5.70
C ASP A 202 -3.96 -8.33 -4.84
N GLY A 203 -3.58 -9.22 -3.92
CA GLY A 203 -2.43 -9.04 -3.03
C GLY A 203 -1.10 -9.02 -3.79
N SER A 204 -0.05 -8.49 -3.15
CA SER A 204 1.32 -8.61 -3.66
C SER A 204 1.69 -10.08 -3.72
N MET A 205 2.04 -10.61 -4.88
CA MET A 205 2.49 -12.00 -5.06
C MET A 205 4.00 -12.03 -5.32
N ARG A 206 4.70 -12.95 -4.67
CA ARG A 206 6.15 -13.18 -4.79
C ARG A 206 6.43 -14.68 -4.75
N THR A 207 7.66 -15.07 -5.06
CA THR A 207 8.09 -16.46 -4.97
C THR A 207 9.37 -16.58 -4.15
N ALA A 208 9.53 -17.68 -3.41
CA ALA A 208 10.73 -17.94 -2.61
C ALA A 208 11.04 -19.43 -2.51
N TYR A 209 12.30 -19.79 -2.31
CA TYR A 209 12.68 -21.14 -1.91
C TYR A 209 12.73 -21.22 -0.38
N LEU A 210 12.18 -22.28 0.21
CA LEU A 210 12.21 -22.49 1.66
C LEU A 210 13.41 -23.33 2.11
N ASP A 211 14.15 -23.92 1.17
CA ASP A 211 15.38 -24.65 1.44
C ASP A 211 16.58 -23.68 1.46
N PRO A 212 17.27 -23.50 2.61
CA PRO A 212 18.45 -22.65 2.69
C PRO A 212 19.67 -23.22 1.96
N GLU A 213 19.74 -24.53 1.68
CA GLU A 213 20.88 -25.15 0.99
C GLU A 213 20.83 -24.98 -0.53
N HIS A 214 19.69 -24.56 -1.08
CA HIS A 214 19.52 -24.24 -2.50
C HIS A 214 20.51 -23.19 -3.03
N VAL A 215 20.99 -22.32 -2.14
CA VAL A 215 21.99 -21.29 -2.42
C VAL A 215 23.38 -21.88 -2.78
N LEU A 216 23.67 -23.13 -2.38
CA LEU A 216 24.98 -23.75 -2.57
C LEU A 216 25.09 -24.56 -3.87
N THR A 217 23.98 -25.01 -4.46
CA THR A 217 23.96 -25.90 -5.62
C THR A 217 23.98 -25.17 -6.97
N GLU A 218 23.49 -23.93 -7.05
CA GLU A 218 23.42 -23.16 -8.31
C GLU A 218 24.46 -22.02 -8.40
N GLN A 219 25.75 -22.37 -8.48
CA GLN A 219 26.79 -21.44 -8.96
C GLN A 219 26.93 -21.41 -10.51
N GLN A 220 25.96 -21.92 -11.28
CA GLN A 220 26.07 -22.02 -12.75
C GLN A 220 24.91 -21.46 -13.58
N SER A 221 23.92 -20.82 -12.95
CA SER A 221 22.83 -20.15 -13.66
C SER A 221 22.77 -18.69 -13.23
N THR A 222 22.60 -17.76 -14.17
CA THR A 222 22.40 -16.33 -13.86
C THR A 222 21.23 -16.18 -12.88
N PRO A 223 21.39 -15.51 -11.72
CA PRO A 223 20.29 -15.35 -10.78
C PRO A 223 19.16 -14.58 -11.47
N VAL A 224 17.96 -15.14 -11.45
CA VAL A 224 16.75 -14.37 -11.78
C VAL A 224 16.57 -13.37 -10.63
N GLU A 225 16.56 -12.07 -10.93
CA GLU A 225 16.65 -10.96 -9.96
C GLU A 225 15.52 -10.90 -8.89
N ASP A 226 14.55 -11.82 -8.91
CA ASP A 226 13.32 -11.80 -8.09
C ASP A 226 13.17 -13.02 -7.14
N GLU A 227 14.15 -13.92 -7.10
CA GLU A 227 14.09 -15.12 -6.24
C GLU A 227 14.57 -14.83 -4.81
N MET A 228 13.74 -15.16 -3.82
CA MET A 228 13.99 -14.90 -2.41
C MET A 228 14.37 -16.17 -1.65
N PHE A 229 15.34 -16.04 -0.74
CA PHE A 229 15.81 -17.13 0.12
C PHE A 229 15.58 -16.82 1.61
N PRO A 230 15.49 -17.85 2.48
CA PRO A 230 15.27 -17.65 3.90
C PRO A 230 16.48 -16.97 4.55
N LYS A 231 16.23 -16.03 5.46
CA LYS A 231 17.26 -15.31 6.22
C LYS A 231 17.32 -15.83 7.64
N ALA A 232 18.54 -16.07 8.13
CA ALA A 232 18.77 -16.45 9.52
C ALA A 232 18.51 -15.28 10.47
N ARG A 233 17.78 -15.56 11.55
CA ARG A 233 17.49 -14.63 12.64
C ARG A 233 18.42 -14.88 13.82
N VAL A 234 18.55 -13.86 14.67
CA VAL A 234 19.35 -13.93 15.91
C VAL A 234 18.83 -14.95 16.92
N ASP A 235 17.54 -15.30 16.86
CA ASP A 235 16.88 -16.29 17.71
C ASP A 235 17.03 -17.74 17.18
N GLY A 236 17.79 -17.93 16.09
CA GLY A 236 18.03 -19.24 15.48
C GLY A 236 16.88 -19.75 14.61
N TRP A 237 15.85 -18.94 14.35
CA TRP A 237 14.82 -19.23 13.35
C TRP A 237 15.21 -18.67 11.97
N LEU A 238 14.60 -19.20 10.91
CA LEU A 238 14.64 -18.63 9.57
C LEU A 238 13.39 -17.80 9.32
N GLU A 239 13.52 -16.76 8.51
CA GLU A 239 12.39 -15.99 8.00
C GLU A 239 12.44 -15.77 6.50
N VAL A 240 11.27 -15.77 5.86
CA VAL A 240 11.11 -15.27 4.49
C VAL A 240 10.00 -14.23 4.47
N GLU A 241 10.23 -13.13 3.74
CA GLU A 241 9.26 -12.04 3.60
C GLU A 241 8.14 -12.47 2.65
N LEU A 242 6.90 -12.44 3.14
CA LEU A 242 5.69 -12.73 2.36
C LEU A 242 5.30 -11.56 1.47
N GLY A 243 5.56 -10.34 1.95
CA GLY A 243 5.22 -9.09 1.27
C GLY A 243 5.01 -7.94 2.25
N GLU A 244 4.61 -6.81 1.69
CA GLU A 244 4.35 -5.57 2.43
C GLU A 244 2.91 -5.08 2.24
N PHE A 245 2.39 -4.40 3.26
CA PHE A 245 1.02 -3.91 3.31
C PHE A 245 0.99 -2.58 4.05
N PHE A 246 0.38 -1.55 3.45
CA PHE A 246 0.19 -0.26 4.11
C PHE A 246 -1.21 -0.18 4.73
N ASN A 247 -1.28 -0.05 6.06
CA ASN A 247 -2.53 0.17 6.75
C ASN A 247 -2.88 1.66 6.72
N GLU A 248 -3.81 2.07 5.88
CA GLU A 248 -4.28 3.46 5.78
C GLU A 248 -5.12 3.93 6.98
N GLY A 249 -5.48 3.03 7.90
CA GLY A 249 -6.34 3.37 9.04
C GLY A 249 -7.81 3.51 8.67
N CYS A 250 -8.25 2.83 7.62
CA CYS A 250 -9.64 2.80 7.20
C CYS A 250 -10.53 2.19 8.30
N VAL A 251 -11.78 2.68 8.43
CA VAL A 251 -12.76 2.21 9.43
C VAL A 251 -13.44 0.89 9.00
N CYS A 252 -13.09 0.37 7.83
CA CYS A 252 -13.62 -0.89 7.33
C CYS A 252 -13.03 -2.09 8.08
N ASP A 253 -13.86 -3.09 8.33
CA ASP A 253 -13.58 -4.36 9.00
C ASP A 253 -12.74 -5.33 8.15
N GLY A 254 -11.91 -4.81 7.25
CA GLY A 254 -11.07 -5.61 6.37
C GLY A 254 -10.12 -6.53 7.12
N GLU A 255 -9.88 -7.70 6.54
CA GLU A 255 -8.86 -8.63 7.01
C GLU A 255 -7.66 -8.60 6.06
N LEU A 256 -6.46 -8.49 6.63
CA LEU A 256 -5.22 -8.74 5.94
C LEU A 256 -5.03 -10.25 5.85
N GLU A 257 -4.95 -10.77 4.63
CA GLU A 257 -4.64 -12.17 4.34
C GLU A 257 -3.18 -12.31 3.91
N MET A 258 -2.50 -13.31 4.47
CA MET A 258 -1.12 -13.67 4.16
C MET A 258 -1.10 -15.14 3.78
N THR A 259 -0.53 -15.49 2.62
CA THR A 259 -0.54 -16.87 2.14
C THR A 259 0.85 -17.36 1.75
N THR A 260 1.04 -18.67 1.88
CA THR A 260 2.22 -19.42 1.43
C THR A 260 1.71 -20.72 0.83
N ILE A 261 1.87 -20.88 -0.48
CA ILE A 261 1.25 -21.97 -1.24
C ILE A 261 2.27 -22.60 -2.17
N GLU A 262 2.39 -23.92 -2.13
CA GLU A 262 3.07 -24.72 -3.14
C GLU A 262 2.23 -25.97 -3.40
N ILE A 263 1.64 -26.00 -4.60
CA ILE A 263 0.78 -27.09 -5.09
C ILE A 263 1.14 -27.52 -6.51
N ASP A 264 1.97 -26.75 -7.21
CA ASP A 264 2.23 -26.89 -8.64
C ASP A 264 3.23 -28.01 -8.93
N GLY A 265 4.18 -28.26 -8.02
CA GLY A 265 5.21 -29.27 -8.21
C GLY A 265 4.73 -30.71 -8.03
N GLY A 266 3.62 -30.94 -7.31
CA GLY A 266 3.08 -32.27 -7.00
C GLY A 266 4.00 -33.18 -6.16
N ASN A 267 5.20 -32.71 -5.84
CA ASN A 267 6.21 -33.44 -5.10
C ASN A 267 5.92 -33.42 -3.60
N TRP A 268 6.25 -34.53 -2.94
CA TRP A 268 6.21 -34.62 -1.49
C TRP A 268 7.31 -33.76 -0.89
N LYS A 269 6.96 -32.98 0.12
CA LYS A 269 7.87 -32.08 0.83
C LYS A 269 7.65 -32.11 2.32
N GLY A 270 8.72 -31.93 3.09
CA GLY A 270 8.72 -32.14 4.53
C GLY A 270 9.90 -31.48 5.23
N GLY A 271 9.96 -31.63 6.54
CA GLY A 271 11.10 -31.20 7.34
C GLY A 271 11.12 -29.73 7.72
N LEU A 272 9.95 -29.07 7.80
CA LEU A 272 9.82 -27.70 8.29
C LEU A 272 9.16 -27.66 9.66
N ILE A 273 9.75 -26.96 10.62
CA ILE A 273 9.11 -26.64 11.90
C ILE A 273 8.62 -25.20 11.80
N PHE A 274 7.31 -25.01 11.80
CA PHE A 274 6.68 -23.73 11.53
C PHE A 274 6.24 -23.03 12.82
N GLN A 275 6.79 -21.84 13.07
CA GLN A 275 6.49 -21.04 14.26
C GLN A 275 5.27 -20.15 14.09
N GLY A 276 5.04 -19.62 12.89
CA GLY A 276 3.95 -18.70 12.63
C GLY A 276 4.27 -17.63 11.59
N ILE A 277 3.31 -16.71 11.40
CA ILE A 277 3.47 -15.54 10.53
C ILE A 277 3.68 -14.30 11.40
N GLU A 278 4.80 -13.61 11.22
CA GLU A 278 5.18 -12.39 11.92
C GLU A 278 4.84 -11.14 11.10
N ILE A 279 4.11 -10.20 11.68
CA ILE A 279 3.68 -8.94 11.08
C ILE A 279 4.39 -7.79 11.81
N ARG A 280 5.33 -7.14 11.13
CA ARG A 280 6.19 -6.10 11.70
C ARG A 280 5.90 -4.74 11.09
N ALA A 281 5.72 -3.73 11.93
CA ALA A 281 5.70 -2.35 11.47
C ALA A 281 7.10 -1.95 10.97
N VAL A 282 7.15 -1.30 9.81
CA VAL A 282 8.39 -0.79 9.22
C VAL A 282 8.55 0.66 9.64
N THR A 283 9.60 0.96 10.38
CA THR A 283 10.01 2.33 10.65
C THR A 283 11.04 2.75 9.61
N PRO A 284 10.79 3.82 8.83
CA PRO A 284 11.81 4.33 7.92
C PRO A 284 13.04 4.76 8.71
N ASN A 285 14.20 4.18 8.39
CA ASN A 285 15.48 4.62 8.95
C ASN A 285 15.83 6.00 8.37
N LEU A 286 15.47 7.06 9.09
CA LEU A 286 15.88 8.44 8.79
C LEU A 286 17.40 8.69 8.90
N CYS A 287 18.24 7.66 9.09
CA CYS A 287 19.67 7.77 9.37
C CYS A 287 20.62 7.41 8.22
N ASP A 288 20.16 6.86 7.09
CA ASP A 288 21.02 6.62 5.92
C ASP A 288 21.01 7.77 4.90
N ALA A 289 20.23 8.83 5.15
CA ALA A 289 20.32 10.07 4.41
C ALA A 289 21.30 11.02 5.12
N ASN A 290 22.58 10.95 4.75
CA ASN A 290 23.49 12.09 4.90
C ASN A 290 22.96 13.24 4.04
N LEU A 291 21.99 13.99 4.54
CA LEU A 291 21.65 15.32 4.04
C LEU A 291 22.19 16.31 5.05
N GLY A 292 23.26 17.00 4.64
CA GLY A 292 23.87 18.08 5.39
C GLY A 292 22.82 19.11 5.79
N LEU A 293 22.58 19.19 7.09
CA LEU A 293 21.66 20.13 7.71
C LEU A 293 22.49 21.09 8.54
N ASP A 294 23.10 22.04 7.84
CA ASP A 294 23.45 23.32 8.45
C ASP A 294 22.47 24.38 7.93
N SER A 295 21.69 24.89 8.89
CA SER A 295 21.09 26.21 8.93
C SER A 295 19.70 26.46 8.27
N LEU A 296 18.84 27.10 9.10
CA LEU A 296 17.70 27.97 8.79
C LEU A 296 16.38 27.25 8.47
N SER A 297 15.30 27.26 9.26
CA SER A 297 14.57 28.26 10.07
C SER A 297 13.12 28.22 9.57
N ALA A 298 12.22 27.75 10.42
CA ALA A 298 10.80 27.59 10.13
C ALA A 298 10.09 28.94 9.99
N THR A 299 9.17 29.06 9.03
CA THR A 299 7.92 29.82 9.18
C THR A 299 6.87 29.39 8.15
N GLU A 300 5.65 29.16 8.68
CA GLU A 300 4.32 29.23 8.04
C GLU A 300 3.72 27.99 7.32
N SER A 301 2.94 27.24 8.12
CA SER A 301 1.74 26.46 7.76
C SER A 301 1.91 25.19 6.91
N ASP A 302 2.70 24.25 7.40
CA ASP A 302 2.89 22.94 6.77
C ASP A 302 1.71 21.96 6.94
N THR A 303 0.66 22.34 7.68
CA THR A 303 -0.53 21.51 7.99
C THR A 303 -1.64 21.61 6.94
N ALA A 304 -1.79 22.74 6.24
CA ALA A 304 -2.79 22.88 5.18
C ALA A 304 -2.40 22.06 3.94
N TRP A 305 -1.10 22.02 3.63
CA TRP A 305 -0.56 21.34 2.44
C TRP A 305 -0.54 19.81 2.59
N GLU A 306 -0.34 19.26 3.79
CA GLU A 306 -0.39 17.80 4.02
C GLU A 306 -1.75 17.19 3.66
N SER A 307 -2.85 17.91 3.92
CA SER A 307 -4.20 17.44 3.58
C SER A 307 -4.47 17.37 2.07
N LEU A 308 -3.69 18.10 1.27
CA LEU A 308 -3.80 18.18 -0.19
C LEU A 308 -2.94 17.12 -0.90
N LEU A 309 -1.99 16.52 -0.21
CA LEU A 309 -1.09 15.50 -0.74
C LEU A 309 -1.66 14.07 -0.53
N PRO A 310 -1.28 13.06 -1.33
CA PRO A 310 -1.61 11.66 -1.06
C PRO A 310 -1.01 11.20 0.27
N CYS A 311 -1.61 10.18 0.90
CA CYS A 311 -1.13 9.57 2.15
C CYS A 311 0.32 9.02 2.07
N GLN A 312 0.84 8.81 0.86
CA GLN A 312 2.20 8.34 0.56
C GLN A 312 3.10 9.41 -0.09
N TYR A 313 2.81 10.71 0.05
CA TYR A 313 3.68 11.75 -0.56
C TYR A 313 5.14 11.71 -0.07
N GLN A 314 5.36 11.13 1.12
CA GLN A 314 6.69 10.92 1.67
C GLN A 314 7.52 9.93 0.84
N ASP A 315 6.86 9.01 0.11
CA ASP A 315 7.50 8.06 -0.81
C ASP A 315 7.77 8.68 -2.21
N LEU A 316 7.21 9.87 -2.49
CA LEU A 316 7.46 10.65 -3.71
C LEU A 316 8.69 11.57 -3.61
N VAL A 317 9.17 11.81 -2.39
CA VAL A 317 10.32 12.67 -2.08
C VAL A 317 11.63 12.23 -2.74
N PRO A 318 11.93 10.92 -2.94
CA PRO A 318 13.20 10.51 -3.58
C PRO A 318 13.29 10.85 -5.08
N THR A 319 12.16 11.05 -5.77
CA THR A 319 12.12 11.33 -7.23
C THR A 319 12.02 12.81 -7.58
N LEU A 320 11.85 13.68 -6.59
CA LEU A 320 11.53 15.09 -6.75
C LEU A 320 12.66 15.91 -6.12
N VAL A 321 13.47 16.56 -6.96
CA VAL A 321 14.64 17.41 -6.61
C VAL A 321 14.35 18.24 -5.35
N SER A 322 15.32 18.31 -4.43
CA SER A 322 15.28 18.99 -3.13
C SER A 322 14.32 20.20 -3.07
N PHE A 323 13.06 19.96 -2.75
CA PHE A 323 12.06 21.00 -2.60
C PHE A 323 12.12 21.55 -1.17
N SER A 324 12.21 22.87 -1.05
CA SER A 324 12.47 23.57 0.22
C SER A 324 11.20 23.73 1.08
N SER A 325 10.01 23.40 0.55
CA SER A 325 8.72 23.48 1.26
C SER A 325 7.64 22.54 0.68
N LYS A 326 6.60 22.20 1.45
CA LYS A 326 5.43 21.45 0.94
C LYS A 326 4.64 22.20 -0.13
N LYS A 327 4.74 23.53 -0.15
CA LYS A 327 4.23 24.39 -1.23
C LYS A 327 4.94 24.09 -2.55
N ASP A 328 6.26 23.88 -2.52
CA ASP A 328 7.02 23.52 -3.72
C ASP A 328 6.69 22.11 -4.22
N ILE A 329 6.37 21.18 -3.31
CA ILE A 329 5.85 19.84 -3.66
C ILE A 329 4.48 19.97 -4.34
N TYR A 330 3.56 20.76 -3.77
CA TYR A 330 2.25 21.01 -4.37
C TYR A 330 2.37 21.66 -5.75
N LEU A 331 3.22 22.69 -5.90
CA LEU A 331 3.48 23.35 -7.18
C LEU A 331 4.11 22.38 -8.20
N SER A 332 4.99 21.50 -7.74
CA SER A 332 5.62 20.48 -8.59
C SER A 332 4.65 19.41 -9.02
N LEU A 333 3.70 19.00 -8.18
CA LEU A 333 2.65 18.05 -8.51
C LEU A 333 1.53 18.67 -9.36
N GLY A 334 1.49 20.00 -9.46
CA GLY A 334 0.55 20.75 -10.30
C GLY A 334 0.73 20.43 -11.77
N GLY A 335 0.00 19.42 -12.25
CA GLY A 335 0.03 18.91 -13.61
C GLY A 335 1.34 18.24 -14.05
N ASN A 336 2.27 17.93 -13.13
CA ASN A 336 3.38 17.00 -13.42
C ASN A 336 3.11 15.66 -12.72
N PRO A 337 2.85 14.60 -13.49
CA PRO A 337 2.60 13.29 -12.93
C PRO A 337 3.82 12.61 -12.34
N VAL A 338 3.61 11.96 -11.21
CA VAL A 338 4.57 11.08 -10.54
C VAL A 338 4.03 9.66 -10.52
N LEU A 339 4.92 8.68 -10.38
CA LEU A 339 4.56 7.27 -10.24
C LEU A 339 4.49 6.90 -8.75
N ILE A 340 3.45 6.17 -8.36
CA ILE A 340 3.22 5.70 -6.99
C ILE A 340 2.99 4.18 -6.99
N GLU A 341 3.04 3.57 -5.81
CA GLU A 341 2.78 2.13 -5.60
C GLU A 341 3.60 1.21 -6.51
N GLY A 342 4.91 1.46 -6.62
CA GLY A 342 5.80 0.70 -7.49
C GLY A 342 5.53 0.90 -8.99
N GLY A 343 4.94 2.04 -9.37
CA GLY A 343 4.59 2.36 -10.76
C GLY A 343 3.25 1.79 -11.22
N ARG A 344 2.43 1.27 -10.30
CA ARG A 344 1.08 0.77 -10.62
C ARG A 344 0.07 1.87 -10.87
N LYS A 345 0.27 3.05 -10.29
CA LYS A 345 -0.56 4.23 -10.52
C LYS A 345 0.32 5.44 -10.77
N SER A 346 -0.22 6.42 -11.49
CA SER A 346 0.38 7.74 -11.61
C SER A 346 -0.52 8.77 -10.98
N PHE A 347 0.05 9.72 -10.25
CA PHE A 347 -0.67 10.73 -9.48
C PHE A 347 -0.21 12.14 -9.86
N TRP A 348 -1.13 13.10 -9.88
CA TRP A 348 -0.84 14.54 -9.94
C TRP A 348 -2.00 15.35 -9.36
N LEU A 349 -1.76 16.64 -9.18
CA LEU A 349 -2.78 17.60 -8.78
C LEU A 349 -3.27 18.39 -10.01
N GLU A 350 -4.57 18.58 -10.11
CA GLU A 350 -5.16 19.49 -11.07
C GLU A 350 -4.72 20.93 -10.73
N LYS A 351 -4.17 21.65 -11.70
CA LYS A 351 -3.44 22.91 -11.48
C LYS A 351 -4.31 24.01 -10.87
N ALA A 352 -5.57 24.11 -11.28
CA ALA A 352 -6.45 25.21 -10.86
C ALA A 352 -7.09 24.97 -9.48
N SER A 353 -7.52 23.73 -9.23
CA SER A 353 -8.36 23.34 -8.09
C SER A 353 -7.60 22.58 -6.99
N GLY A 354 -6.40 22.08 -7.29
CA GLY A 354 -5.64 21.23 -6.38
C GLY A 354 -6.25 19.86 -6.15
N LYS A 355 -7.19 19.44 -7.01
CA LYS A 355 -7.91 18.18 -6.87
C LYS A 355 -7.04 17.02 -7.35
N LYS A 356 -7.12 15.91 -6.62
CA LYS A 356 -6.32 14.71 -6.87
C LYS A 356 -6.73 14.07 -8.19
N CYS A 357 -5.76 13.77 -9.05
CA CYS A 357 -5.95 13.08 -10.32
C CYS A 357 -5.05 11.84 -10.38
N TYR A 358 -5.51 10.80 -11.08
CA TYR A 358 -4.81 9.53 -11.17
C TYR A 358 -4.84 8.95 -12.57
N MET A 359 -3.84 8.12 -12.91
CA MET A 359 -3.92 7.18 -14.01
C MET A 359 -3.59 5.80 -13.47
N LEU A 360 -4.48 4.83 -13.69
CA LEU A 360 -4.23 3.42 -13.37
C LEU A 360 -3.39 2.81 -14.49
N SER A 361 -2.27 2.18 -14.13
CA SER A 361 -1.44 1.47 -15.11
C SER A 361 -2.13 0.21 -15.60
N PRO A 362 -1.72 -0.36 -16.74
CA PRO A 362 -2.27 -1.63 -17.21
C PRO A 362 -1.97 -2.81 -16.27
N LYS A 363 -0.98 -2.70 -15.37
CA LYS A 363 -0.71 -3.70 -14.33
C LYS A 363 -1.69 -3.64 -13.16
N GLU A 364 -2.40 -2.52 -13.01
CA GLU A 364 -3.43 -2.29 -11.99
C GLU A 364 -4.84 -2.63 -12.52
N LEU A 365 -4.96 -2.94 -13.81
CA LEU A 365 -6.22 -3.14 -14.50
C LEU A 365 -6.40 -4.62 -14.83
N TYR A 366 -7.64 -5.08 -14.74
CA TYR A 366 -8.04 -6.35 -15.35
C TYR A 366 -8.11 -6.16 -16.86
N ILE A 367 -7.35 -6.95 -17.61
CA ILE A 367 -7.37 -6.95 -19.07
C ILE A 367 -7.42 -8.41 -19.51
N GLU A 368 -8.47 -8.75 -20.27
CA GLU A 368 -8.71 -10.13 -20.70
C GLU A 368 -7.50 -10.70 -21.48
N TRP A 369 -6.98 -11.83 -21.01
CA TRP A 369 -5.83 -12.54 -21.56
C TRP A 369 -4.53 -11.73 -21.72
N VAL A 370 -4.32 -10.65 -20.96
CA VAL A 370 -3.12 -9.80 -21.09
C VAL A 370 -1.78 -10.52 -20.88
N ASN A 371 -1.80 -11.62 -20.13
CA ASN A 371 -0.63 -12.46 -19.88
C ASN A 371 -0.44 -13.56 -20.94
N THR A 372 -1.29 -13.63 -21.96
CA THR A 372 -1.20 -14.60 -23.07
C THR A 372 -0.47 -13.96 -24.25
N PRO A 373 0.77 -14.37 -24.57
CA PRO A 373 1.60 -13.72 -25.59
C PRO A 373 1.03 -13.77 -27.02
N THR A 374 0.08 -14.65 -27.29
CA THR A 374 -0.65 -14.72 -28.57
C THR A 374 -1.57 -13.52 -28.78
N TYR A 375 -2.08 -12.95 -27.69
CA TYR A 375 -3.12 -11.92 -27.71
C TYR A 375 -2.57 -10.54 -27.35
N TRP A 376 -1.60 -10.49 -26.44
CA TRP A 376 -0.99 -9.25 -25.96
C TRP A 376 0.52 -9.37 -25.87
N SER A 377 1.22 -8.25 -26.02
CA SER A 377 2.67 -8.16 -25.81
C SER A 377 3.01 -6.94 -24.98
N TRP A 378 3.79 -7.13 -23.92
CA TRP A 378 4.28 -6.00 -23.11
C TRP A 378 5.46 -5.34 -23.81
N VAL A 379 5.31 -4.05 -24.13
CA VAL A 379 6.32 -3.25 -24.83
C VAL A 379 6.76 -2.07 -23.99
N ARG A 380 8.03 -1.67 -24.14
CA ARG A 380 8.54 -0.40 -23.59
C ARG A 380 8.40 0.68 -24.65
N ILE A 381 7.79 1.81 -24.30
CA ILE A 381 7.62 2.98 -25.17
C ILE A 381 8.15 4.18 -24.39
N LEU A 382 9.11 4.91 -24.98
CA LEU A 382 9.78 6.02 -24.29
C LEU A 382 8.81 7.14 -23.87
N GLU A 383 7.74 7.34 -24.64
CA GLU A 383 6.69 8.34 -24.38
C GLU A 383 5.54 7.79 -23.52
N ALA A 384 5.61 6.53 -23.07
CA ALA A 384 4.62 5.98 -22.16
C ALA A 384 4.89 6.47 -20.74
N ARG A 385 3.81 6.60 -19.98
CA ARG A 385 3.86 7.05 -18.59
C ARG A 385 4.37 5.95 -17.67
N PHE A 386 4.10 4.70 -18.02
CA PHE A 386 4.52 3.52 -17.30
C PHE A 386 5.61 2.80 -18.08
N GLU A 387 6.51 2.13 -17.34
CA GLU A 387 7.70 1.50 -17.91
C GLU A 387 7.38 0.50 -19.03
N LYS A 388 6.34 -0.33 -18.83
CA LYS A 388 5.82 -1.29 -19.81
C LYS A 388 4.31 -1.11 -19.96
N VAL A 389 3.85 -1.18 -21.20
CA VAL A 389 2.42 -1.09 -21.57
C VAL A 389 2.05 -2.24 -22.51
N PRO A 390 0.84 -2.82 -22.43
CA PRO A 390 0.43 -3.92 -23.28
C PRO A 390 0.01 -3.40 -24.65
N LYS A 391 0.58 -4.01 -25.68
CA LYS A 391 0.18 -3.89 -27.08
C LYS A 391 -0.70 -5.08 -27.44
N LEU A 392 -1.92 -4.77 -27.87
CA LEU A 392 -2.89 -5.70 -28.40
C LEU A 392 -2.40 -6.25 -29.75
N ILE A 393 -2.15 -7.56 -29.77
CA ILE A 393 -1.79 -8.29 -30.99
C ILE A 393 -3.08 -8.61 -31.75
N SER A 394 -3.93 -9.47 -31.18
CA SER A 394 -5.24 -9.78 -31.75
C SER A 394 -6.15 -10.47 -30.72
N VAL A 395 -7.39 -10.01 -30.55
CA VAL A 395 -8.41 -10.67 -29.69
C VAL A 395 -9.79 -10.63 -30.32
N CYS A 396 -10.63 -11.63 -30.05
CA CYS A 396 -12.06 -11.57 -30.37
C CYS A 396 -12.92 -10.99 -29.21
N TRP A 397 -12.40 -11.03 -27.98
CA TRP A 397 -13.00 -10.49 -26.77
C TRP A 397 -12.14 -9.34 -26.26
N PHE A 398 -12.64 -8.10 -26.31
CA PHE A 398 -11.95 -6.93 -25.80
C PHE A 398 -12.61 -6.47 -24.51
N GLU A 399 -11.92 -6.66 -23.38
CA GLU A 399 -12.43 -6.25 -22.08
C GLU A 399 -11.30 -5.72 -21.19
N ILE A 400 -11.54 -4.52 -20.66
CA ILE A 400 -10.69 -3.85 -19.67
C ILE A 400 -11.59 -3.41 -18.54
N ARG A 401 -11.22 -3.76 -17.30
CA ARG A 401 -11.90 -3.29 -16.09
C ARG A 401 -10.88 -2.69 -15.13
N GLY A 402 -11.29 -1.62 -14.46
CA GLY A 402 -10.49 -0.93 -13.46
C GLY A 402 -11.31 -0.62 -12.22
N LYS A 403 -10.64 -0.67 -11.07
CA LYS A 403 -11.21 -0.30 -9.78
C LYS A 403 -10.27 0.66 -9.08
N ILE A 404 -10.85 1.63 -8.37
CA ILE A 404 -10.09 2.54 -7.51
C ILE A 404 -10.97 2.95 -6.33
N SER A 405 -10.39 3.03 -5.14
CA SER A 405 -11.11 3.51 -3.96
C SER A 405 -11.49 4.99 -4.14
N VAL A 406 -12.76 5.33 -3.91
CA VAL A 406 -13.24 6.73 -3.98
C VAL A 406 -12.60 7.61 -2.90
N CYS A 407 -12.06 7.02 -1.83
CA CYS A 407 -11.34 7.72 -0.78
C CYS A 407 -9.99 8.28 -1.27
N MET A 408 -9.42 7.74 -2.35
CA MET A 408 -8.21 8.29 -2.95
C MET A 408 -8.49 9.57 -3.75
N LEU A 409 -9.74 9.78 -4.16
CA LEU A 409 -10.20 10.95 -4.91
C LEU A 409 -10.59 12.08 -3.95
N SER A 410 -10.53 13.32 -4.44
CA SER A 410 -10.95 14.47 -3.65
C SER A 410 -12.46 14.45 -3.42
N PRO A 411 -12.94 14.67 -2.17
CA PRO A 411 -14.36 14.73 -1.89
C PRO A 411 -15.01 15.97 -2.51
N LYS A 412 -16.34 15.93 -2.69
CA LYS A 412 -17.16 16.97 -3.32
C LYS A 412 -16.58 17.45 -4.64
N THR A 413 -16.21 16.52 -5.52
CA THR A 413 -15.50 16.82 -6.76
C THR A 413 -16.09 16.03 -7.92
N HIS A 414 -16.31 16.72 -9.04
CA HIS A 414 -16.71 16.08 -10.29
C HIS A 414 -15.47 15.51 -10.99
N TYR A 415 -15.60 14.31 -11.50
CA TYR A 415 -14.53 13.59 -12.18
C TYR A 415 -14.98 13.10 -13.54
N LYS A 416 -14.03 13.03 -14.47
CA LYS A 416 -14.15 12.30 -15.73
C LYS A 416 -13.10 11.22 -15.83
N ALA A 417 -13.50 10.05 -16.29
CA ALA A 417 -12.61 8.95 -16.60
C ALA A 417 -12.34 8.89 -18.11
N TYR A 418 -11.12 8.55 -18.50
CA TYR A 418 -10.68 8.48 -19.88
C TYR A 418 -9.88 7.21 -20.12
N LEU A 419 -10.17 6.52 -21.21
CA LEU A 419 -9.33 5.43 -21.70
C LEU A 419 -8.23 6.04 -22.59
N VAL A 420 -6.95 5.82 -22.25
CA VAL A 420 -5.81 6.43 -22.95
C VAL A 420 -4.96 5.37 -23.65
N TYR A 421 -4.75 5.53 -24.95
CA TYR A 421 -4.10 4.53 -25.79
C TYR A 421 -3.49 5.14 -27.08
N LYS A 422 -2.70 4.34 -27.80
CA LYS A 422 -2.20 4.64 -29.14
C LYS A 422 -2.68 3.56 -30.11
N VAL A 423 -2.82 3.94 -31.36
CA VAL A 423 -3.14 3.03 -32.47
C VAL A 423 -1.89 2.78 -33.32
N ARG A 424 -1.66 1.54 -33.73
CA ARG A 424 -0.63 1.15 -34.70
C ARG A 424 -1.12 -0.05 -35.49
N ASN A 425 -1.51 0.18 -36.75
CA ASN A 425 -2.18 -0.81 -37.60
C ASN A 425 -3.43 -1.38 -36.91
N VAL A 426 -4.30 -0.49 -36.44
CA VAL A 426 -5.54 -0.88 -35.76
C VAL A 426 -6.50 -1.54 -36.76
N TYR A 427 -7.24 -2.55 -36.30
CA TYR A 427 -8.29 -3.21 -37.06
C TYR A 427 -9.30 -3.85 -36.12
N GLY A 428 -10.48 -4.19 -36.63
CA GLY A 428 -11.57 -4.82 -35.91
C GLY A 428 -12.38 -3.90 -34.99
N PHE A 429 -11.92 -2.66 -34.74
CA PHE A 429 -12.63 -1.66 -33.93
C PHE A 429 -13.55 -0.75 -34.77
N GLU A 430 -13.53 -0.88 -36.09
CA GLU A 430 -14.33 -0.12 -37.03
C GLU A 430 -15.79 -0.60 -37.11
N PHE A 431 -16.08 -1.84 -36.69
CA PHE A 431 -17.40 -2.47 -36.86
C PHE A 431 -18.39 -2.16 -35.74
N TYR A 432 -17.92 -2.21 -34.49
CA TYR A 432 -18.75 -2.02 -33.30
C TYR A 432 -18.09 -1.04 -32.34
N PRO A 433 -18.83 -0.07 -31.79
CA PRO A 433 -18.27 0.85 -30.81
C PRO A 433 -18.03 0.12 -29.49
N VAL A 434 -16.93 0.46 -28.83
CA VAL A 434 -16.60 -0.02 -27.48
C VAL A 434 -17.56 0.62 -26.48
N LYS A 435 -18.19 -0.21 -25.65
CA LYS A 435 -19.05 0.22 -24.55
C LYS A 435 -18.16 0.62 -23.38
N LEU A 436 -18.28 1.86 -22.94
CA LEU A 436 -17.53 2.43 -21.84
C LEU A 436 -18.48 2.69 -20.67
N SER A 437 -18.01 2.45 -19.44
CA SER A 437 -18.74 2.83 -18.25
C SER A 437 -17.83 3.33 -17.14
N VAL A 438 -18.36 4.21 -16.32
CA VAL A 438 -17.75 4.63 -15.06
C VAL A 438 -18.86 4.88 -14.02
N GLY A 439 -18.70 4.35 -12.82
CA GLY A 439 -19.68 4.55 -11.77
C GLY A 439 -19.18 4.09 -10.40
N VAL A 440 -19.73 4.68 -9.35
CA VAL A 440 -19.47 4.21 -7.98
C VAL A 440 -20.34 3.00 -7.73
N VAL A 441 -19.78 1.93 -7.16
CA VAL A 441 -20.51 0.69 -6.85
C VAL A 441 -21.76 1.03 -6.02
N GLY A 442 -22.91 0.53 -6.48
CA GLY A 442 -24.21 0.77 -5.85
C GLY A 442 -24.94 2.04 -6.31
N THR A 443 -24.33 2.84 -7.19
CA THR A 443 -24.98 4.01 -7.84
C THR A 443 -25.22 3.74 -9.33
N GLU A 444 -26.11 4.53 -9.94
CA GLU A 444 -26.27 4.52 -11.40
C GLU A 444 -25.04 5.12 -12.08
N GLY A 445 -24.24 4.27 -12.73
CA GLY A 445 -23.03 4.68 -13.44
C GLY A 445 -23.29 5.31 -14.81
N SER A 446 -22.37 6.18 -15.24
CA SER A 446 -22.36 6.73 -16.59
C SER A 446 -21.97 5.66 -17.60
N LYS A 447 -22.67 5.61 -18.73
CA LYS A 447 -22.39 4.69 -19.85
C LYS A 447 -22.25 5.50 -21.13
N ARG A 448 -21.23 5.18 -21.92
CA ARG A 448 -20.95 5.80 -23.22
C ARG A 448 -20.59 4.72 -24.24
N ALA A 449 -20.62 5.06 -25.52
CA ALA A 449 -20.13 4.20 -26.60
C ALA A 449 -19.16 4.99 -27.47
N ALA A 450 -18.06 4.36 -27.89
CA ALA A 450 -17.07 5.04 -28.70
C ALA A 450 -16.35 4.13 -29.68
N TYR A 451 -16.04 4.66 -30.87
CA TYR A 451 -15.05 4.02 -31.73
C TYR A 451 -13.64 4.35 -31.22
N LEU A 452 -12.71 3.40 -31.33
CA LEU A 452 -11.31 3.61 -30.94
C LEU A 452 -10.40 4.02 -32.11
N GLU A 453 -10.95 4.09 -33.32
CA GLU A 453 -10.27 4.61 -34.49
C GLU A 453 -10.66 6.08 -34.73
N PRO A 454 -9.72 6.95 -35.12
CA PRO A 454 -10.04 8.33 -35.51
C PRO A 454 -11.03 8.38 -36.69
N GLU A 455 -11.95 9.33 -36.67
CA GLU A 455 -13.01 9.46 -37.67
C GLU A 455 -12.49 9.59 -39.11
N ARG A 456 -11.32 10.20 -39.30
CA ARG A 456 -10.72 10.47 -40.62
C ARG A 456 -10.17 9.24 -41.34
N ASP A 457 -9.91 8.17 -40.60
CA ASP A 457 -9.30 6.95 -41.13
C ASP A 457 -10.34 5.90 -41.55
N ARG A 458 -11.64 6.19 -41.30
CA ARG A 458 -12.73 5.32 -41.75
C ARG A 458 -12.89 5.39 -43.27
N ILE A 459 -12.79 4.23 -43.90
CA ILE A 459 -13.35 4.01 -45.23
C ILE A 459 -14.87 4.20 -45.12
N PRO A 460 -15.53 4.99 -45.99
CA PRO A 460 -16.99 5.10 -45.98
C PRO A 460 -17.59 3.75 -46.36
N ILE A 461 -17.84 2.89 -45.38
CA ILE A 461 -18.64 1.69 -45.57
C ILE A 461 -20.08 2.14 -45.37
N ASP A 462 -20.89 1.90 -46.39
CA ASP A 462 -22.29 2.34 -46.56
C ASP A 462 -23.26 1.60 -45.61
N LEU A 463 -22.94 1.56 -44.31
CA LEU A 463 -23.67 0.82 -43.30
C LEU A 463 -23.97 1.70 -42.07
N GLN A 464 -25.21 2.19 -42.10
CA GLN A 464 -26.01 2.74 -41.01
C GLN A 464 -25.58 4.09 -40.42
N PRO A 465 -26.55 4.98 -40.11
CA PRO A 465 -26.25 6.23 -39.42
C PRO A 465 -25.55 5.91 -38.11
N THR A 466 -24.36 6.48 -37.90
CA THR A 466 -23.74 6.52 -36.57
C THR A 466 -24.77 7.08 -35.60
N PRO A 467 -25.15 6.35 -34.52
CA PRO A 467 -26.02 6.92 -33.50
C PRO A 467 -25.38 8.24 -33.01
N ASN A 468 -26.19 9.30 -32.89
CA ASN A 468 -25.70 10.65 -32.55
C ASN A 468 -24.89 10.71 -31.23
N ASP A 469 -24.97 9.67 -30.40
CA ASP A 469 -24.33 9.60 -29.08
C ASP A 469 -23.00 8.82 -29.06
N VAL A 470 -22.53 8.33 -30.21
CA VAL A 470 -21.23 7.63 -30.31
C VAL A 470 -20.10 8.64 -30.52
N GLN A 471 -19.09 8.59 -29.66
CA GLN A 471 -17.94 9.49 -29.72
C GLN A 471 -16.73 8.85 -30.43
N PHE A 472 -15.80 9.71 -30.82
CA PHE A 472 -14.51 9.36 -31.42
C PHE A 472 -13.36 9.80 -30.50
N PRO A 473 -12.16 9.18 -30.62
CA PRO A 473 -11.05 9.55 -29.77
C PRO A 473 -10.54 10.94 -30.11
N LYS A 474 -10.08 11.64 -29.07
CA LYS A 474 -9.44 12.96 -29.20
C LYS A 474 -7.93 12.78 -29.09
N ALA A 475 -7.20 13.40 -30.00
CA ALA A 475 -5.75 13.45 -29.95
C ALA A 475 -5.28 14.38 -28.82
N ARG A 476 -4.36 13.89 -28.00
CA ARG A 476 -3.70 14.65 -26.94
C ARG A 476 -2.41 15.26 -27.47
N VAL A 477 -1.92 16.28 -26.76
CA VAL A 477 -0.66 16.97 -27.07
C VAL A 477 0.57 16.07 -26.94
N ASP A 478 0.48 15.01 -26.13
CA ASP A 478 1.52 14.00 -25.90
C ASP A 478 1.51 12.87 -26.97
N GLY A 479 0.66 13.00 -28.00
CA GLY A 479 0.53 12.04 -29.09
C GLY A 479 -0.28 10.79 -28.73
N TRP A 480 -0.84 10.69 -27.53
CA TRP A 480 -1.80 9.65 -27.18
C TRP A 480 -3.23 10.03 -27.62
N LEU A 481 -4.08 9.03 -27.79
CA LEU A 481 -5.51 9.19 -27.98
C LEU A 481 -6.22 9.00 -26.64
N GLU A 482 -7.28 9.77 -26.42
CA GLU A 482 -8.18 9.57 -25.29
C GLU A 482 -9.64 9.50 -25.71
N VAL A 483 -10.41 8.72 -24.97
CA VAL A 483 -11.87 8.68 -25.10
C VAL A 483 -12.52 8.75 -23.71
N GLU A 484 -13.54 9.58 -23.57
CA GLU A 484 -14.23 9.79 -22.30
C GLU A 484 -15.07 8.55 -21.96
N MET A 485 -14.82 7.91 -20.82
CA MET A 485 -15.62 6.78 -20.36
C MET A 485 -16.94 7.23 -19.72
N GLY A 486 -16.93 8.42 -19.14
CA GLY A 486 -18.07 9.08 -18.51
C GLY A 486 -17.63 10.01 -17.39
N GLU A 487 -18.61 10.51 -16.66
CA GLU A 487 -18.41 11.40 -15.51
C GLU A 487 -19.14 10.88 -14.27
N PHE A 488 -18.62 11.23 -13.11
CA PHE A 488 -19.23 10.92 -11.82
C PHE A 488 -18.92 12.02 -10.80
N PHE A 489 -19.75 12.12 -9.76
CA PHE A 489 -19.51 13.03 -8.65
C PHE A 489 -19.06 12.24 -7.42
N ASN A 490 -17.91 12.60 -6.87
CA ASN A 490 -17.46 12.06 -5.59
C ASN A 490 -18.05 12.91 -4.46
N GLU A 491 -19.11 12.44 -3.80
CA GLU A 491 -19.73 13.16 -2.67
C GLU A 491 -18.82 13.25 -1.43
N GLY A 492 -17.82 12.35 -1.31
CA GLY A 492 -16.92 12.30 -0.15
C GLY A 492 -17.53 11.64 1.09
N CYS A 493 -18.42 10.68 0.91
CA CYS A 493 -19.12 10.02 2.02
C CYS A 493 -18.24 8.96 2.73
N MET A 494 -18.54 8.70 4.02
CA MET A 494 -17.81 7.83 4.96
C MET A 494 -17.85 6.33 4.65
N ASN A 495 -18.34 5.94 3.47
CA ASN A 495 -18.42 4.55 3.04
C ASN A 495 -17.32 4.29 2.00
N ALA A 496 -16.56 3.20 2.17
CA ALA A 496 -15.51 2.77 1.24
C ALA A 496 -16.10 2.26 -0.10
N GLY A 497 -16.68 3.17 -0.87
CA GLY A 497 -17.15 2.88 -2.21
C GLY A 497 -15.97 2.65 -3.15
N GLU A 498 -16.12 1.71 -4.07
CA GLU A 498 -15.20 1.57 -5.20
C GLU A 498 -15.76 2.29 -6.41
N LEU A 499 -14.89 2.99 -7.15
CA LEU A 499 -15.20 3.45 -8.49
C LEU A 499 -14.84 2.33 -9.46
N GLU A 500 -15.82 1.84 -10.21
CA GLU A 500 -15.64 0.86 -11.27
C GLU A 500 -15.63 1.56 -12.63
N MET A 501 -14.69 1.16 -13.49
CA MET A 501 -14.57 1.60 -14.87
C MET A 501 -14.46 0.38 -15.77
N SER A 502 -15.15 0.39 -16.91
CA SER A 502 -15.06 -0.71 -17.87
C SER A 502 -15.05 -0.23 -19.30
N ALA A 503 -14.29 -0.92 -20.15
CA ALA A 503 -14.31 -0.80 -21.60
C ALA A 503 -14.52 -2.21 -22.18
N LEU A 504 -15.64 -2.43 -22.86
CA LEU A 504 -16.09 -3.73 -23.31
C LEU A 504 -16.53 -3.68 -24.77
N GLU A 505 -15.98 -4.60 -25.56
CA GLU A 505 -16.44 -4.88 -26.90
C GLU A 505 -16.30 -6.39 -27.16
N ILE A 506 -17.45 -7.03 -27.38
CA ILE A 506 -17.58 -8.48 -27.63
C ILE A 506 -18.53 -8.75 -28.80
N GLU A 507 -18.98 -7.71 -29.49
CA GLU A 507 -20.02 -7.81 -30.50
C GLU A 507 -19.42 -8.20 -31.86
N GLY A 508 -20.18 -8.98 -32.62
CA GLY A 508 -19.80 -9.43 -33.96
C GLY A 508 -18.67 -10.47 -34.04
N GLY A 509 -17.98 -10.82 -32.95
CA GLY A 509 -16.93 -11.84 -32.93
C GLY A 509 -15.70 -11.52 -33.80
N ASN A 510 -15.59 -10.28 -34.27
CA ASN A 510 -14.49 -9.83 -35.11
C ASN A 510 -13.19 -9.77 -34.30
N TRP A 511 -12.10 -10.22 -34.91
CA TRP A 511 -10.77 -10.10 -34.33
C TRP A 511 -10.28 -8.66 -34.40
N LYS A 512 -9.71 -8.16 -33.31
CA LYS A 512 -9.33 -6.76 -33.12
C LYS A 512 -7.89 -6.68 -32.65
N GLY A 513 -7.14 -5.71 -33.15
CA GLY A 513 -5.70 -5.64 -32.94
C GLY A 513 -5.14 -4.24 -33.07
N GLY A 514 -3.86 -4.08 -32.74
CA GLY A 514 -3.11 -2.85 -33.06
C GLY A 514 -3.30 -1.68 -32.09
N LEU A 515 -3.84 -1.92 -30.89
CA LEU A 515 -3.88 -0.92 -29.82
C LEU A 515 -2.68 -1.06 -28.88
N ILE A 516 -2.16 0.06 -28.40
CA ILE A 516 -1.17 0.11 -27.32
C ILE A 516 -1.83 0.86 -26.17
N PHE A 517 -2.06 0.19 -25.05
CA PHE A 517 -2.90 0.72 -23.99
C PHE A 517 -2.06 1.34 -22.86
N GLN A 518 -2.25 2.62 -22.56
CA GLN A 518 -1.48 3.30 -21.51
C GLN A 518 -2.09 3.12 -20.13
N GLY A 519 -3.42 3.13 -20.03
CA GLY A 519 -4.13 3.09 -18.76
C GLY A 519 -5.47 3.83 -18.79
N ILE A 520 -6.12 3.90 -17.62
CA ILE A 520 -7.35 4.67 -17.42
C ILE A 520 -7.01 5.91 -16.59
N GLU A 521 -7.29 7.08 -17.13
CA GLU A 521 -7.04 8.39 -16.52
C GLU A 521 -8.29 8.94 -15.84
N ILE A 522 -8.20 9.36 -14.58
CA ILE A 522 -9.26 9.97 -13.80
C ILE A 522 -8.84 11.42 -13.51
N ARG A 523 -9.58 12.36 -14.12
CA ARG A 523 -9.31 13.81 -14.01
C ARG A 523 -10.42 14.51 -13.27
N ALA A 524 -10.06 15.33 -12.29
CA ALA A 524 -10.99 16.28 -11.69
C ALA A 524 -11.41 17.32 -12.72
N ILE A 525 -12.69 17.66 -12.73
CA ILE A 525 -13.24 18.76 -13.52
C ILE A 525 -13.22 20.00 -12.62
N ALA A 526 -12.63 21.08 -13.11
CA ALA A 526 -12.57 22.36 -12.42
C ALA A 526 -13.94 23.05 -12.35
#